data_AF-I1HED4-F1
#
_entry.id   AF-I1HED4-F1
#
_cell.length_a   1.000
_cell.length_b   1.000
_cell.length_c   1.000
_cell.angle_alpha   90.00
_cell.angle_beta   90.00
_cell.angle_gamma   90.00
#
_symmetry.space_group_name_H-M   'P 1'
#
loop_
_entity.id
_entity.type
_entity.pdbx_description
1 polymer ?
#
loop_
_entity_poly.entity_id
_entity_poly.type
_entity_poly.pdbx_seq_one_letter_code
_entity_poly.pdbx_strand_id
1 'polypeptide(L)'
;MENLNVKLHKKYTGLKKRKLLDDDGTERKREPEMLEELKKMAGEVQNLRDENDRLRDELINKEKQLAETRILLVDREQQLAETQTLLVDETRKEKEFETEILRLKSLFAEKNDTDNYTTPVSPATIPGVVIQNQTPVSPAKRTPKSNRANKVPSSANAIVHHGNFHNEARELDCCRRDMHSSGNGNEESSSCVYHMLAESLVGMKLSLKNEMEGFSLLFYHESSGYNFTLTWLEQPHGGEWVYSYSSLGTLERVALKWLKVQNIRFGMTMCPVFFQQILRLLGQVY
;
A
#
# COMPACT_ATOMS: atom_id res chain seq x y z
N MET A 1 21.51 101.25 -4.72
CA MET A 1 21.02 99.90 -5.08
C MET A 1 22.10 98.82 -4.90
N GLU A 2 23.35 99.09 -5.28
CA GLU A 2 24.47 98.12 -5.30
C GLU A 2 24.80 97.44 -3.96
N ASN A 3 24.83 98.18 -2.84
CA ASN A 3 25.17 97.63 -1.52
C ASN A 3 24.26 96.43 -1.12
N LEU A 4 22.96 96.53 -1.40
CA LEU A 4 22.01 95.43 -1.18
C LEU A 4 22.35 94.21 -2.05
N ASN A 5 22.76 94.43 -3.29
CA ASN A 5 23.12 93.39 -4.25
C ASN A 5 24.41 92.66 -3.84
N VAL A 6 25.43 93.39 -3.38
CA VAL A 6 26.65 92.82 -2.78
C VAL A 6 26.34 91.98 -1.54
N LYS A 7 25.44 92.45 -0.67
CA LYS A 7 25.01 91.74 0.55
C LYS A 7 24.24 90.45 0.21
N LEU A 8 23.37 90.49 -0.80
CA LEU A 8 22.67 89.31 -1.32
C LEU A 8 23.64 88.31 -1.95
N HIS A 9 24.56 88.75 -2.81
CA HIS A 9 25.57 87.88 -3.41
C HIS A 9 26.43 87.20 -2.34
N LYS A 10 26.95 87.94 -1.35
CA LYS A 10 27.72 87.37 -0.23
C LYS A 10 26.91 86.33 0.55
N LYS A 11 25.61 86.56 0.78
CA LYS A 11 24.72 85.59 1.44
C LYS A 11 24.51 84.34 0.59
N TYR A 12 24.29 84.50 -0.72
CA TYR A 12 24.16 83.38 -1.67
C TYR A 12 25.44 82.55 -1.74
N THR A 13 26.62 83.16 -1.89
CA THR A 13 27.90 82.45 -1.92
C THR A 13 28.16 81.69 -0.62
N GLY A 14 27.86 82.31 0.53
CA GLY A 14 27.97 81.64 1.84
C GLY A 14 27.02 80.45 1.99
N LEU A 15 25.77 80.59 1.57
CA LEU A 15 24.77 79.52 1.61
C LEU A 15 25.14 78.37 0.65
N LYS A 16 25.58 78.69 -0.57
CA LYS A 16 26.04 77.71 -1.57
C LYS A 16 27.24 76.91 -1.06
N LYS A 17 28.24 77.58 -0.46
CA LYS A 17 29.39 76.90 0.16
C LYS A 17 28.97 75.99 1.31
N ARG A 18 28.07 76.43 2.19
CA ARG A 18 27.59 75.59 3.30
C ARG A 18 26.83 74.37 2.78
N LYS A 19 25.90 74.55 1.85
CA LYS A 19 25.15 73.43 1.27
C LYS A 19 26.08 72.39 0.63
N LEU A 20 27.08 72.82 -0.15
CA LEU A 20 28.07 71.90 -0.73
C LEU A 20 28.88 71.12 0.32
N LEU A 21 29.19 71.73 1.48
CA LEU A 21 29.89 71.06 2.58
C LEU A 21 28.98 70.10 3.37
N ASP A 22 27.70 70.45 3.54
CA ASP A 22 26.72 69.58 4.20
C ASP A 22 26.36 68.38 3.30
N ASP A 23 26.24 68.59 1.98
CA ASP A 23 26.00 67.54 0.99
C ASP A 23 27.21 66.58 0.93
N ASP A 24 28.44 67.05 0.65
CA ASP A 24 29.69 66.24 0.62
C ASP A 24 29.96 65.54 1.97
N GLY A 25 29.72 66.23 3.09
CA GLY A 25 29.92 65.69 4.44
C GLY A 25 28.91 64.63 4.86
N THR A 26 27.72 64.57 4.24
CA THR A 26 26.73 63.51 4.47
C THR A 26 26.83 62.38 3.45
N GLU A 27 27.30 62.66 2.24
CA GLU A 27 27.57 61.65 1.20
C GLU A 27 28.75 60.77 1.61
N ARG A 28 29.89 61.38 1.96
CA ARG A 28 31.12 60.70 2.42
C ARG A 28 30.96 59.86 3.70
N LYS A 29 29.88 60.06 4.47
CA LYS A 29 29.51 59.22 5.63
C LYS A 29 28.63 58.04 5.25
N ARG A 30 27.75 58.18 4.25
CA ARG A 30 26.83 57.13 3.80
C ARG A 30 27.49 56.12 2.88
N GLU A 31 28.46 56.55 2.06
CA GLU A 31 29.22 55.65 1.18
C GLU A 31 29.85 54.43 1.90
N PRO A 32 30.61 54.56 3.00
CA PRO A 32 31.21 53.40 3.67
C PRO A 32 30.18 52.47 4.33
N GLU A 33 29.06 53.02 4.83
CA GLU A 33 27.96 52.24 5.41
C GLU A 33 27.29 51.38 4.32
N MET A 34 26.96 51.98 3.17
CA MET A 34 26.44 51.24 2.01
C MET A 34 27.43 50.21 1.47
N LEU A 35 28.73 50.50 1.49
CA LEU A 35 29.76 49.57 1.00
C LEU A 35 29.88 48.32 1.89
N GLU A 36 29.79 48.48 3.22
CA GLU A 36 29.81 47.34 4.14
C GLU A 36 28.50 46.54 4.09
N GLU A 37 27.36 47.20 3.87
CA GLU A 37 26.06 46.53 3.68
C GLU A 37 26.01 45.75 2.34
N LEU A 38 26.54 46.32 1.26
CA LEU A 38 26.76 45.63 -0.02
C LEU A 38 27.69 44.41 0.14
N LYS A 39 28.77 44.54 0.92
CA LYS A 39 29.70 43.45 1.21
C LYS A 39 29.05 42.33 2.03
N LYS A 40 28.19 42.66 3.00
CA LYS A 40 27.38 41.69 3.74
C LYS A 40 26.42 40.94 2.81
N MET A 41 25.67 41.65 1.98
CA MET A 41 24.76 41.04 0.98
C MET A 41 25.50 40.16 -0.02
N ALA A 42 26.69 40.56 -0.49
CA ALA A 42 27.52 39.74 -1.37
C ALA A 42 27.97 38.43 -0.69
N GLY A 43 28.33 38.48 0.60
CA GLY A 43 28.64 37.29 1.39
C GLY A 43 27.43 36.36 1.58
N GLU A 44 26.24 36.92 1.85
CA GLU A 44 25.01 36.12 1.95
C GLU A 44 24.64 35.46 0.62
N VAL A 45 24.78 36.17 -0.51
CA VAL A 45 24.58 35.62 -1.86
C VAL A 45 25.60 34.52 -2.18
N GLN A 46 26.86 34.64 -1.75
CA GLN A 46 27.85 33.59 -1.95
C GLN A 46 27.52 32.34 -1.11
N ASN A 47 27.20 32.50 0.18
CA ASN A 47 26.80 31.38 1.04
C ASN A 47 25.58 30.63 0.46
N LEU A 48 24.60 31.36 -0.09
CA LEU A 48 23.43 30.76 -0.75
C LEU A 48 23.77 30.02 -2.05
N ARG A 49 24.82 30.43 -2.78
CA ARG A 49 25.32 29.69 -3.96
C ARG A 49 25.99 28.39 -3.52
N ASP A 50 26.92 28.47 -2.57
CA ASP A 50 27.66 27.31 -2.05
C ASP A 50 26.70 26.26 -1.45
N GLU A 51 25.64 26.71 -0.77
CA GLU A 51 24.54 25.87 -0.28
C GLU A 51 23.74 25.24 -1.43
N ASN A 52 23.43 25.99 -2.50
CA ASN A 52 22.71 25.48 -3.66
C ASN A 52 23.52 24.39 -4.39
N ASP A 53 24.83 24.59 -4.54
CA ASP A 53 25.72 23.64 -5.18
C ASP A 53 25.86 22.37 -4.33
N ARG A 54 26.00 22.48 -3.01
CA ARG A 54 25.97 21.30 -2.10
C ARG A 54 24.66 20.51 -2.19
N LEU A 55 23.52 21.21 -2.26
CA LEU A 55 22.20 20.57 -2.39
C LEU A 55 22.02 19.90 -3.76
N ARG A 56 22.62 20.41 -4.84
CA ARG A 56 22.66 19.76 -6.15
C ARG A 56 23.47 18.48 -6.12
N ASP A 57 24.65 18.50 -5.51
CA ASP A 57 25.49 17.30 -5.36
C ASP A 57 24.79 16.22 -4.52
N GLU A 58 24.10 16.60 -3.44
CA GLU A 58 23.30 15.65 -2.67
C GLU A 58 22.14 15.09 -3.51
N LEU A 59 21.41 15.93 -4.28
CA LEU A 59 20.33 15.48 -5.16
C LEU A 59 20.83 14.45 -6.19
N ILE A 60 21.94 14.72 -6.88
CA ILE A 60 22.56 13.81 -7.84
C ILE A 60 22.93 12.47 -7.19
N ASN A 61 23.48 12.51 -5.97
CA ASN A 61 23.80 11.30 -5.22
C ASN A 61 22.54 10.51 -4.81
N LYS A 62 21.45 11.18 -4.41
CA LYS A 62 20.16 10.53 -4.10
C LYS A 62 19.51 9.93 -5.35
N GLU A 63 19.58 10.60 -6.49
CA GLU A 63 19.10 10.08 -7.77
C GLU A 63 19.88 8.82 -8.20
N LYS A 64 21.20 8.79 -7.99
CA LYS A 64 22.03 7.60 -8.20
C LYS A 64 21.61 6.43 -7.30
N GLN A 65 21.43 6.67 -5.99
CA GLN A 65 20.96 5.66 -5.04
C GLN A 65 19.56 5.12 -5.41
N LEU A 66 18.67 6.00 -5.92
CA LEU A 66 17.35 5.62 -6.40
C LEU A 66 17.42 4.74 -7.67
N ALA A 67 18.33 5.04 -8.60
CA ALA A 67 18.56 4.23 -9.78
C ALA A 67 19.12 2.84 -9.44
N GLU A 68 20.11 2.76 -8.53
CA GLU A 68 20.65 1.50 -8.03
C GLU A 68 19.56 0.65 -7.34
N THR A 69 18.72 1.27 -6.51
CA THR A 69 17.59 0.61 -5.84
C THR A 69 16.55 0.08 -6.84
N ARG A 70 16.25 0.82 -7.90
CA ARG A 70 15.33 0.37 -8.97
C ARG A 70 15.84 -0.86 -9.70
N ILE A 71 17.14 -0.93 -10.01
CA ILE A 71 17.75 -2.10 -10.66
C ILE A 71 17.63 -3.33 -9.76
N LEU A 72 17.92 -3.20 -8.46
CA LEU A 72 17.80 -4.29 -7.48
C LEU A 72 16.35 -4.76 -7.28
N LEU A 73 15.37 -3.86 -7.37
CA LEU A 73 13.96 -4.22 -7.29
C LEU A 73 13.53 -5.06 -8.51
N VAL A 74 13.90 -4.66 -9.72
CA VAL A 74 13.57 -5.40 -10.96
C VAL A 74 14.20 -6.79 -10.96
N ASP A 75 15.45 -6.93 -10.53
CA ASP A 75 16.11 -8.23 -10.38
C ASP A 75 15.37 -9.14 -9.38
N ARG A 76 14.93 -8.58 -8.24
CA ARG A 76 14.17 -9.32 -7.22
C ARG A 76 12.76 -9.69 -7.69
N GLU A 77 12.09 -8.84 -8.45
CA GLU A 77 10.79 -9.13 -9.08
C GLU A 77 10.92 -10.28 -10.07
N GLN A 78 11.98 -10.31 -10.88
CA GLN A 78 12.30 -11.41 -11.79
C GLN A 78 12.54 -12.73 -11.04
N GLN A 79 13.36 -12.73 -9.98
CA GLN A 79 13.59 -13.93 -9.15
C GLN A 79 12.31 -14.46 -8.49
N LEU A 80 11.39 -13.57 -8.07
CA LEU A 80 10.10 -13.95 -7.52
C LEU A 80 9.19 -14.61 -8.57
N ALA A 81 9.15 -14.07 -9.80
CA ALA A 81 8.38 -14.65 -10.90
C ALA A 81 8.90 -16.04 -11.31
N GLU A 82 10.22 -16.23 -11.35
CA GLU A 82 10.86 -17.52 -11.61
C GLU A 82 10.53 -18.54 -10.52
N THR A 83 10.66 -18.14 -9.24
CA THR A 83 10.34 -18.98 -8.08
C THR A 83 8.86 -19.39 -8.08
N GLN A 84 7.95 -18.46 -8.39
CA GLN A 84 6.51 -18.74 -8.49
C GLN A 84 6.19 -19.71 -9.64
N THR A 85 6.88 -19.59 -10.77
CA THR A 85 6.72 -20.50 -11.91
C THR A 85 7.14 -21.93 -11.55
N LEU A 86 8.31 -22.09 -10.92
CA LEU A 86 8.80 -23.40 -10.46
C LEU A 86 7.85 -24.04 -9.44
N LEU A 87 7.28 -23.25 -8.51
CA LEU A 87 6.33 -23.75 -7.52
C LEU A 87 5.04 -24.30 -8.16
N VAL A 88 4.54 -23.62 -9.21
CA VAL A 88 3.36 -24.08 -9.97
C VAL A 88 3.66 -25.37 -10.73
N ASP A 89 4.82 -25.47 -11.37
CA ASP A 89 5.25 -26.69 -12.07
C ASP A 89 5.43 -27.88 -11.10
N GLU A 90 6.02 -27.67 -9.92
CA GLU A 90 6.19 -28.74 -8.93
C GLU A 90 4.84 -29.19 -8.34
N THR A 91 3.94 -28.23 -8.06
CA THR A 91 2.56 -28.52 -7.62
C THR A 91 1.77 -29.29 -8.69
N ARG A 92 2.07 -29.11 -9.99
CA ARG A 92 1.48 -29.91 -11.08
C ARG A 92 2.01 -31.34 -11.03
N LYS A 93 3.32 -31.53 -10.93
CA LYS A 93 3.95 -32.87 -10.83
C LYS A 93 3.45 -33.64 -9.61
N GLU A 94 3.31 -32.99 -8.46
CA GLU A 94 2.80 -33.63 -7.24
C GLU A 94 1.41 -34.23 -7.45
N LYS A 95 0.51 -33.51 -8.13
CA LYS A 95 -0.82 -34.01 -8.51
C LYS A 95 -0.75 -35.15 -9.53
N GLU A 96 0.14 -35.07 -10.51
CA GLU A 96 0.38 -36.17 -11.46
C GLU A 96 0.83 -37.44 -10.71
N PHE A 97 1.80 -37.33 -9.79
CA PHE A 97 2.23 -38.44 -8.94
C PHE A 97 1.11 -38.97 -8.04
N GLU A 98 0.29 -38.11 -7.43
CA GLU A 98 -0.86 -38.55 -6.62
C GLU A 98 -1.86 -39.36 -7.46
N THR A 99 -2.18 -38.91 -8.68
CA THR A 99 -3.07 -39.65 -9.59
C THR A 99 -2.48 -41.00 -10.01
N GLU A 100 -1.18 -41.09 -10.27
CA GLU A 100 -0.53 -42.37 -10.61
C GLU A 100 -0.46 -43.32 -9.40
N ILE A 101 -0.21 -42.81 -8.19
CA ILE A 101 -0.26 -43.60 -6.95
C ILE A 101 -1.67 -44.18 -6.74
N LEU A 102 -2.73 -43.41 -6.99
CA LEU A 102 -4.11 -43.89 -6.93
C LEU A 102 -4.42 -44.94 -8.01
N ARG A 103 -3.92 -44.73 -9.25
CA ARG A 103 -4.06 -45.69 -10.37
C ARG A 103 -3.38 -47.03 -10.03
N LEU A 104 -2.14 -46.98 -9.55
CA LEU A 104 -1.37 -48.16 -9.14
C LEU A 104 -2.05 -48.91 -7.99
N LYS A 105 -2.54 -48.20 -6.96
CA LYS A 105 -3.28 -48.82 -5.85
C LYS A 105 -4.53 -49.56 -6.33
N SER A 106 -5.25 -49.01 -7.31
CA SER A 106 -6.44 -49.63 -7.90
C SER A 106 -6.08 -50.92 -8.65
N LEU A 107 -5.02 -50.89 -9.48
CA LEU A 107 -4.49 -52.07 -10.19
C LEU A 107 -4.03 -53.18 -9.23
N PHE A 108 -3.42 -52.83 -8.11
CA PHE A 108 -3.03 -53.82 -7.08
C PHE A 108 -4.24 -54.47 -6.39
N ALA A 109 -5.34 -53.74 -6.18
CA ALA A 109 -6.58 -54.31 -5.63
C ALA A 109 -7.21 -55.30 -6.63
N GLU A 110 -7.42 -54.88 -7.87
CA GLU A 110 -8.03 -55.70 -8.94
C GLU A 110 -7.28 -57.03 -9.18
N LYS A 111 -5.94 -57.00 -9.13
CA LYS A 111 -5.13 -58.21 -9.26
C LYS A 111 -5.32 -59.19 -8.09
N ASN A 112 -5.38 -58.69 -6.85
CA ASN A 112 -5.56 -59.54 -5.67
C ASN A 112 -6.96 -60.19 -5.62
N ASP A 113 -7.99 -59.53 -6.16
CA ASP A 113 -9.34 -60.10 -6.25
C ASP A 113 -9.45 -61.21 -7.31
N THR A 114 -8.61 -61.16 -8.35
CA THR A 114 -8.62 -62.12 -9.47
C THR A 114 -7.99 -63.48 -9.11
N ASP A 115 -7.00 -63.50 -8.21
CA ASP A 115 -6.26 -64.72 -7.83
C ASP A 115 -7.07 -65.69 -6.92
N ASN A 116 -8.32 -65.37 -6.55
CA ASN A 116 -9.17 -66.21 -5.68
C ASN A 116 -10.01 -67.29 -6.41
N TYR A 117 -9.86 -67.46 -7.73
CA TYR A 117 -10.57 -68.49 -8.51
C TYR A 117 -9.64 -69.45 -9.28
N THR A 118 -8.64 -70.04 -8.62
CA THR A 118 -8.05 -71.30 -9.12
C THR A 118 -7.60 -72.22 -7.98
N THR A 119 -8.41 -73.24 -7.70
CA THR A 119 -7.93 -74.48 -7.05
C THR A 119 -7.15 -75.30 -8.08
N PRO A 120 -5.95 -75.79 -7.73
CA PRO A 120 -5.57 -77.15 -8.12
C PRO A 120 -5.37 -78.04 -6.89
N VAL A 121 -5.82 -79.29 -7.02
CA VAL A 121 -5.69 -80.34 -6.00
C VAL A 121 -4.23 -80.84 -5.91
N SER A 122 -3.76 -81.11 -4.69
CA SER A 122 -2.42 -81.67 -4.39
C SER A 122 -2.32 -83.17 -4.75
N PRO A 123 -1.13 -83.77 -4.90
CA PRO A 123 -0.48 -84.33 -3.70
C PRO A 123 1.08 -84.36 -3.65
N ALA A 124 1.59 -84.25 -2.41
CA ALA A 124 2.77 -84.93 -1.83
C ALA A 124 4.20 -84.75 -2.41
N THR A 125 5.14 -84.24 -1.59
CA THR A 125 6.18 -85.04 -0.87
C THR A 125 7.09 -84.15 0.03
N ILE A 126 7.52 -84.68 1.19
CA ILE A 126 8.32 -84.11 2.31
C ILE A 126 9.82 -84.53 2.13
N PRO A 127 10.87 -83.96 2.79
CA PRO A 127 10.99 -83.01 3.93
C PRO A 127 11.77 -81.70 3.61
N GLY A 128 11.78 -80.62 4.42
CA GLY A 128 11.25 -80.31 5.76
C GLY A 128 11.47 -78.80 6.05
N VAL A 129 11.80 -78.28 7.26
CA VAL A 129 11.92 -78.85 8.62
C VAL A 129 12.00 -77.69 9.67
N VAL A 130 11.35 -77.82 10.84
CA VAL A 130 11.48 -77.13 12.19
C VAL A 130 11.98 -75.64 12.25
N ILE A 131 11.35 -74.64 12.90
CA ILE A 131 11.04 -74.50 14.36
C ILE A 131 9.91 -73.46 14.65
N GLN A 132 9.04 -73.81 15.61
CA GLN A 132 8.13 -73.02 16.48
C GLN A 132 7.42 -71.73 15.99
N ASN A 133 6.09 -71.77 16.12
CA ASN A 133 5.37 -70.89 17.06
C ASN A 133 4.43 -71.77 17.91
N GLN A 134 4.22 -71.44 19.19
CA GLN A 134 3.25 -72.12 20.08
C GLN A 134 2.22 -71.11 20.60
N THR A 135 0.97 -71.14 20.12
CA THR A 135 -0.25 -71.79 20.69
C THR A 135 -1.03 -70.91 21.72
N PRO A 136 -2.32 -71.17 22.07
CA PRO A 136 -3.41 -70.24 21.68
C PRO A 136 -4.40 -69.90 22.84
N VAL A 137 -5.60 -69.38 22.52
CA VAL A 137 -6.97 -69.79 23.03
C VAL A 137 -8.01 -68.65 22.91
N SER A 138 -9.25 -69.06 22.65
CA SER A 138 -10.44 -68.39 22.10
C SER A 138 -11.30 -67.49 23.08
N PRO A 139 -12.64 -67.27 22.95
CA PRO A 139 -13.18 -65.93 22.62
C PRO A 139 -14.33 -65.40 23.55
N ALA A 140 -14.80 -64.14 23.36
CA ALA A 140 -16.02 -63.64 24.02
C ALA A 140 -16.83 -62.60 23.20
N LYS A 141 -18.15 -62.63 23.36
CA LYS A 141 -19.18 -61.80 22.67
C LYS A 141 -19.41 -60.44 23.36
N ARG A 142 -19.84 -59.42 22.59
CA ARG A 142 -21.17 -58.74 22.68
C ARG A 142 -21.25 -57.49 21.77
N THR A 143 -22.42 -57.25 21.17
CA THR A 143 -22.84 -55.97 20.56
C THR A 143 -24.01 -55.39 21.39
N PRO A 144 -24.37 -54.09 21.24
CA PRO A 144 -25.41 -53.75 20.26
C PRO A 144 -25.26 -52.38 19.53
N LYS A 145 -26.08 -52.25 18.48
CA LYS A 145 -26.22 -51.17 17.46
C LYS A 145 -26.47 -49.74 18.01
N SER A 146 -26.06 -48.71 17.24
CA SER A 146 -27.00 -47.68 16.73
C SER A 146 -26.49 -46.83 15.54
N ASN A 147 -26.94 -47.19 14.33
CA ASN A 147 -27.45 -46.36 13.23
C ASN A 147 -26.95 -44.90 12.96
N ARG A 148 -26.26 -44.76 11.82
CA ARG A 148 -26.74 -44.09 10.57
C ARG A 148 -26.32 -42.64 10.22
N ALA A 149 -25.57 -42.56 9.10
CA ALA A 149 -25.51 -41.52 8.05
C ALA A 149 -24.99 -40.12 8.41
N ASN A 150 -23.81 -39.70 7.94
CA ASN A 150 -23.46 -39.32 6.56
C ASN A 150 -24.03 -37.97 6.10
N LYS A 151 -23.17 -36.95 6.02
CA LYS A 151 -22.90 -36.22 4.76
C LYS A 151 -21.65 -35.35 4.87
N VAL A 152 -20.54 -35.82 4.27
CA VAL A 152 -19.46 -34.96 3.80
C VAL A 152 -19.76 -34.64 2.33
N PRO A 153 -19.89 -33.37 1.92
CA PRO A 153 -19.85 -33.00 0.51
C PRO A 153 -18.37 -32.91 0.09
N SER A 154 -17.92 -33.88 -0.70
CA SER A 154 -16.74 -33.69 -1.53
C SER A 154 -17.10 -32.75 -2.70
N SER A 155 -16.24 -31.78 -2.98
CA SER A 155 -16.28 -31.02 -4.24
C SER A 155 -14.90 -31.02 -4.88
N ALA A 156 -14.64 -32.04 -5.70
CA ALA A 156 -13.54 -32.00 -6.65
C ALA A 156 -13.91 -31.13 -7.87
N ASN A 157 -12.87 -30.63 -8.54
CA ASN A 157 -12.88 -29.99 -9.87
C ASN A 157 -13.44 -28.57 -9.98
N ALA A 158 -12.53 -27.58 -10.04
CA ALA A 158 -12.27 -26.85 -11.28
C ALA A 158 -10.98 -26.00 -11.16
N ILE A 159 -9.86 -26.52 -11.67
CA ILE A 159 -8.71 -25.68 -12.05
C ILE A 159 -8.96 -25.24 -13.49
N VAL A 160 -9.04 -23.94 -13.75
CA VAL A 160 -9.12 -23.40 -15.11
C VAL A 160 -8.12 -22.25 -15.24
N HIS A 161 -7.01 -22.52 -15.94
CA HIS A 161 -6.24 -21.47 -16.61
C HIS A 161 -6.84 -21.23 -17.98
N HIS A 162 -7.31 -20.01 -18.24
CA HIS A 162 -7.03 -19.34 -19.52
C HIS A 162 -7.27 -17.84 -19.38
N GLY A 163 -6.30 -17.04 -19.82
CA GLY A 163 -6.51 -15.60 -19.96
C GLY A 163 -7.27 -15.29 -21.25
N ASN A 164 -8.31 -14.48 -21.16
CA ASN A 164 -8.61 -13.46 -22.16
C ASN A 164 -9.43 -12.33 -21.52
N PHE A 165 -9.05 -11.08 -21.75
CA PHE A 165 -9.75 -9.93 -21.17
C PHE A 165 -11.02 -9.62 -21.98
N HIS A 166 -12.19 -10.00 -21.46
CA HIS A 166 -13.45 -9.37 -21.85
C HIS A 166 -14.40 -9.24 -20.67
N ASN A 167 -15.13 -8.12 -20.67
CA ASN A 167 -16.04 -7.68 -19.63
C ASN A 167 -17.05 -8.75 -19.19
N GLU A 168 -16.79 -9.34 -18.02
CA GLU A 168 -17.82 -9.63 -17.03
C GLU A 168 -17.17 -9.40 -15.66
N ALA A 169 -17.47 -8.24 -15.06
CA ALA A 169 -17.12 -7.99 -13.68
C ALA A 169 -17.93 -8.98 -12.82
N ARG A 170 -17.31 -10.10 -12.46
CA ARG A 170 -17.77 -10.92 -11.34
C ARG A 170 -17.64 -10.05 -10.10
N GLU A 171 -18.74 -9.38 -9.80
CA GLU A 171 -18.99 -8.55 -8.64
C GLU A 171 -18.40 -9.27 -7.42
N LEU A 172 -17.32 -8.71 -6.84
CA LEU A 172 -16.66 -9.30 -5.68
C LEU A 172 -17.56 -9.05 -4.48
N ASP A 173 -18.52 -9.97 -4.31
CA ASP A 173 -19.70 -9.91 -3.44
C ASP A 173 -19.39 -10.00 -1.93
N CYS A 174 -18.29 -9.38 -1.51
CA CYS A 174 -17.67 -9.56 -0.21
C CYS A 174 -18.49 -8.98 0.95
N CYS A 175 -19.44 -8.10 0.66
CA CYS A 175 -20.17 -7.32 1.67
C CYS A 175 -21.68 -7.15 1.32
N ARG A 176 -22.25 -8.02 0.47
CA ARG A 176 -23.67 -7.95 0.02
C ARG A 176 -24.59 -8.96 0.74
N ARG A 177 -24.57 -8.93 2.07
CA ARG A 177 -25.57 -9.55 2.95
C ARG A 177 -25.84 -8.58 4.11
N ASP A 178 -27.06 -8.10 4.37
CA ASP A 178 -28.38 -8.48 3.85
C ASP A 178 -29.26 -7.23 3.61
N MET A 179 -29.97 -7.17 2.47
CA MET A 179 -30.94 -6.09 2.19
C MET A 179 -32.40 -6.58 2.21
N HIS A 180 -32.65 -7.86 2.48
CA HIS A 180 -33.99 -8.46 2.51
C HIS A 180 -34.18 -9.51 3.63
N SER A 181 -34.19 -9.08 4.90
CA SER A 181 -35.11 -9.69 5.89
C SER A 181 -35.27 -8.83 7.15
N SER A 182 -36.54 -8.58 7.52
CA SER A 182 -37.01 -8.37 8.89
C SER A 182 -36.25 -7.42 9.84
N GLY A 183 -36.63 -6.14 9.78
CA GLY A 183 -37.19 -5.41 10.93
C GLY A 183 -36.41 -5.32 12.27
N ASN A 184 -36.16 -4.06 12.65
CA ASN A 184 -35.89 -3.53 13.99
C ASN A 184 -34.43 -3.47 14.49
N GLY A 185 -33.90 -2.24 14.54
CA GLY A 185 -32.93 -1.81 15.56
C GLY A 185 -31.45 -2.04 15.25
N ASN A 186 -30.75 -0.95 14.93
CA ASN A 186 -29.29 -0.82 14.82
C ASN A 186 -28.64 -1.61 13.66
N GLU A 187 -28.43 -0.93 12.54
CA GLU A 187 -27.66 -1.44 11.40
C GLU A 187 -26.15 -1.45 11.73
N GLU A 188 -25.72 -2.43 12.52
CA GLU A 188 -24.30 -2.75 12.66
C GLU A 188 -23.80 -3.35 11.33
N SER A 189 -23.18 -2.48 10.52
CA SER A 189 -22.52 -2.85 9.27
C SER A 189 -21.56 -4.02 9.51
N SER A 190 -21.88 -5.19 8.95
CA SER A 190 -21.11 -6.42 9.13
C SER A 190 -19.78 -6.31 8.37
N SER A 191 -18.75 -5.80 9.05
CA SER A 191 -17.42 -5.56 8.49
C SER A 191 -16.85 -6.83 7.84
N CYS A 192 -16.80 -6.82 6.50
CA CYS A 192 -16.22 -7.88 5.69
C CYS A 192 -14.70 -7.92 5.87
N VAL A 193 -14.06 -9.09 5.68
CA VAL A 193 -12.60 -9.25 5.96
C VAL A 193 -11.70 -8.26 5.21
N TYR A 194 -12.12 -7.83 4.02
CA TYR A 194 -11.45 -6.80 3.22
C TYR A 194 -11.59 -5.40 3.83
N HIS A 195 -12.70 -5.11 4.50
CA HIS A 195 -12.91 -3.85 5.21
C HIS A 195 -11.97 -3.79 6.43
N MET A 196 -11.96 -4.82 7.29
CA MET A 196 -11.02 -4.92 8.41
C MET A 196 -9.55 -4.81 7.95
N LEU A 197 -9.19 -5.45 6.84
CA LEU A 197 -7.84 -5.34 6.26
C LEU A 197 -7.55 -3.92 5.76
N ALA A 198 -8.49 -3.29 5.05
CA ALA A 198 -8.33 -1.91 4.57
C ALA A 198 -8.14 -0.93 5.72
N GLU A 199 -9.00 -0.99 6.74
CA GLU A 199 -8.88 -0.19 7.97
C GLU A 199 -7.52 -0.39 8.66
N SER A 200 -7.05 -1.64 8.76
CA SER A 200 -5.75 -1.98 9.33
C SER A 200 -4.57 -1.44 8.52
N LEU A 201 -4.68 -1.40 7.18
CA LEU A 201 -3.64 -0.89 6.29
C LEU A 201 -3.55 0.64 6.31
N VAL A 202 -4.68 1.35 6.42
CA VAL A 202 -4.69 2.83 6.49
C VAL A 202 -4.62 3.36 7.91
N GLY A 203 -4.75 2.51 8.94
CA GLY A 203 -4.75 2.90 10.35
C GLY A 203 -5.95 3.79 10.74
N MET A 204 -7.08 3.66 10.04
CA MET A 204 -8.27 4.49 10.23
C MET A 204 -9.53 3.67 10.04
N LYS A 205 -10.63 4.11 10.67
CA LYS A 205 -11.95 3.55 10.39
C LYS A 205 -12.44 3.99 9.01
N LEU A 206 -13.09 3.06 8.32
CA LEU A 206 -13.58 3.24 6.96
C LEU A 206 -15.11 3.16 6.95
N SER A 207 -15.77 3.91 6.07
CA SER A 207 -17.18 3.67 5.75
C SER A 207 -17.44 3.96 4.28
N LEU A 208 -18.22 3.09 3.64
CA LEU A 208 -18.62 3.24 2.24
C LEU A 208 -19.99 3.90 2.19
N LYS A 209 -20.09 5.03 1.50
CA LYS A 209 -21.34 5.70 1.16
C LYS A 209 -21.56 5.58 -0.35
N ASN A 210 -22.61 4.87 -0.74
CA ASN A 210 -23.01 4.80 -2.14
C ASN A 210 -23.90 6.01 -2.45
N GLU A 211 -23.51 6.83 -3.42
CA GLU A 211 -24.26 8.00 -3.88
C GLU A 211 -24.73 7.77 -5.32
N MET A 212 -25.74 8.51 -5.79
CA MET A 212 -26.34 8.27 -7.12
C MET A 212 -25.39 8.56 -8.30
N GLU A 213 -24.29 9.28 -8.08
CA GLU A 213 -23.30 9.66 -9.10
C GLU A 213 -21.92 8.99 -8.90
N GLY A 214 -21.77 8.12 -7.89
CA GLY A 214 -20.48 7.47 -7.59
C GLY A 214 -20.41 6.93 -6.16
N PHE A 215 -19.27 6.31 -5.82
CA PHE A 215 -19.03 5.83 -4.45
C PHE A 215 -18.06 6.75 -3.70
N SER A 216 -18.40 7.01 -2.44
CA SER A 216 -17.66 7.87 -1.52
C SER A 216 -17.14 7.04 -0.34
N LEU A 217 -15.84 7.12 -0.08
CA LEU A 217 -15.18 6.48 1.06
C LEU A 217 -14.92 7.53 2.14
N LEU A 218 -15.53 7.36 3.31
CA LEU A 218 -15.29 8.20 4.48
C LEU A 218 -14.25 7.54 5.38
N PHE A 219 -13.26 8.32 5.80
CA PHE A 219 -12.16 7.92 6.66
C PHE A 219 -12.21 8.69 7.99
N TYR A 220 -12.01 7.99 9.10
CA TYR A 220 -11.99 8.56 10.46
C TYR A 220 -10.81 8.00 11.28
N HIS A 221 -9.87 8.87 11.66
CA HIS A 221 -8.77 8.50 12.56
C HIS A 221 -9.16 8.82 14.01
N GLU A 222 -9.41 7.78 14.80
CA GLU A 222 -10.05 7.90 16.12
C GLU A 222 -9.27 8.78 17.09
N SER A 223 -7.95 8.60 17.17
CA SER A 223 -7.12 9.26 18.17
C SER A 223 -6.90 10.76 17.94
N SER A 224 -6.97 11.22 16.68
CA SER A 224 -6.82 12.65 16.37
C SER A 224 -8.14 13.34 16.05
N GLY A 225 -9.23 12.60 15.84
CA GLY A 225 -10.50 13.16 15.35
C GLY A 225 -10.41 13.75 13.93
N TYR A 226 -9.39 13.36 13.17
CA TYR A 226 -9.23 13.74 11.76
C TYR A 226 -10.16 12.91 10.90
N ASN A 227 -10.93 13.56 10.02
CA ASN A 227 -11.82 12.86 9.11
C ASN A 227 -11.95 13.55 7.74
N PHE A 228 -12.14 12.72 6.72
CA PHE A 228 -12.21 13.14 5.33
C PHE A 228 -12.97 12.13 4.47
N THR A 229 -13.35 12.58 3.29
CA THR A 229 -14.03 11.78 2.27
C THR A 229 -13.16 11.74 1.02
N LEU A 230 -13.08 10.57 0.38
CA LEU A 230 -12.60 10.39 -0.98
C LEU A 230 -13.79 9.95 -1.85
N THR A 231 -14.19 10.79 -2.81
CA THR A 231 -15.23 10.43 -3.79
C THR A 231 -14.58 10.03 -5.10
N TRP A 232 -14.98 8.90 -5.68
CA TRP A 232 -14.55 8.50 -7.02
C TRP A 232 -15.37 9.23 -8.07
N LEU A 233 -14.70 9.95 -8.97
CA LEU A 233 -15.30 10.61 -10.11
C LEU A 233 -14.86 9.92 -11.40
N GLU A 234 -15.78 9.21 -12.05
CA GLU A 234 -15.55 8.54 -13.34
C GLU A 234 -15.29 9.57 -14.45
N GLN A 235 -14.29 9.34 -15.29
CA GLN A 235 -13.96 10.22 -16.43
C GLN A 235 -13.59 9.39 -17.67
N PRO A 236 -13.77 9.92 -18.90
CA PRO A 236 -13.57 9.17 -20.15
C PRO A 236 -12.15 8.60 -20.39
N HIS A 237 -11.16 9.06 -19.63
CA HIS A 237 -9.76 8.69 -19.76
C HIS A 237 -9.17 8.05 -18.48
N GLY A 238 -10.04 7.62 -17.56
CA GLY A 238 -9.69 7.10 -16.24
C GLY A 238 -10.15 8.04 -15.12
N GLY A 239 -10.77 7.49 -14.08
CA GLY A 239 -11.35 8.29 -12.99
C GLY A 239 -10.33 8.91 -12.03
N GLU A 240 -10.81 9.90 -11.28
CA GLU A 240 -10.05 10.64 -10.27
C GLU A 240 -10.68 10.49 -8.88
N TRP A 241 -9.84 10.50 -7.86
CA TRP A 241 -10.26 10.72 -6.48
C TRP A 241 -10.39 12.21 -6.19
N VAL A 242 -11.50 12.59 -5.55
CA VAL A 242 -11.72 13.93 -4.99
C VAL A 242 -11.66 13.84 -3.47
N TYR A 243 -10.66 14.50 -2.87
CA TYR A 243 -10.49 14.61 -1.43
C TYR A 243 -11.16 15.86 -0.88
N SER A 244 -11.94 15.70 0.19
CA SER A 244 -12.49 16.78 1.00
C SER A 244 -12.48 16.40 2.47
N TYR A 245 -11.95 17.26 3.35
CA TYR A 245 -11.94 17.01 4.80
C TYR A 245 -13.21 17.55 5.46
N SER A 246 -13.71 16.88 6.49
CA SER A 246 -14.82 17.40 7.32
C SER A 246 -14.33 17.92 8.68
N SER A 247 -13.20 17.43 9.19
CA SER A 247 -12.58 17.85 10.44
C SER A 247 -11.07 17.56 10.40
N LEU A 248 -10.25 18.52 10.83
CA LEU A 248 -8.82 18.30 11.07
C LEU A 248 -8.54 17.71 12.46
N GLY A 249 -9.49 17.80 13.39
CA GLY A 249 -9.30 17.39 14.78
C GLY A 249 -8.05 18.03 15.41
N THR A 250 -7.26 17.25 16.15
CA THR A 250 -6.00 17.72 16.77
C THR A 250 -4.93 18.09 15.74
N LEU A 251 -5.06 17.67 14.48
CA LEU A 251 -4.10 18.00 13.42
C LEU A 251 -4.13 19.47 13.02
N GLU A 252 -5.16 20.24 13.36
CA GLU A 252 -5.36 21.60 12.84
C GLU A 252 -4.11 22.50 12.95
N ARG A 253 -3.31 22.35 14.02
CA ARG A 253 -2.10 23.14 14.26
C ARG A 253 -0.86 22.65 13.50
N VAL A 254 -0.80 21.36 13.16
CA VAL A 254 0.36 20.70 12.52
C VAL A 254 0.11 20.32 11.05
N ALA A 255 -1.15 20.34 10.62
CA ALA A 255 -1.58 19.95 9.28
C ALA A 255 -0.92 20.81 8.20
N LEU A 256 -0.31 20.13 7.23
CA LEU A 256 0.26 20.73 6.03
C LEU A 256 -0.78 21.59 5.30
N LYS A 257 -0.36 22.71 4.71
CA LYS A 257 -1.26 23.66 4.03
C LYS A 257 -2.18 23.00 3.01
N TRP A 258 -1.69 22.00 2.28
CA TRP A 258 -2.48 21.27 1.28
C TRP A 258 -3.64 20.48 1.92
N LEU A 259 -3.47 19.91 3.12
CA LEU A 259 -4.52 19.12 3.78
C LEU A 259 -5.77 19.95 4.12
N LYS A 260 -5.60 21.27 4.24
CA LYS A 260 -6.65 22.26 4.50
C LYS A 260 -7.34 22.79 3.23
N VAL A 261 -6.97 22.27 2.05
CA VAL A 261 -7.62 22.60 0.77
C VAL A 261 -8.74 21.58 0.53
N GLN A 262 -9.92 22.07 0.13
CA GLN A 262 -11.06 21.22 -0.23
C GLN A 262 -11.03 20.83 -1.72
N ASN A 263 -11.63 19.69 -2.04
CA ASN A 263 -11.79 19.17 -3.41
C ASN A 263 -10.47 18.95 -4.17
N ILE A 264 -9.42 18.45 -3.50
CA ILE A 264 -8.15 18.11 -4.15
C ILE A 264 -8.36 16.89 -5.04
N ARG A 265 -7.94 16.97 -6.30
CA ARG A 265 -8.08 15.87 -7.28
C ARG A 265 -6.78 15.15 -7.51
N PHE A 266 -6.82 13.82 -7.60
CA PHE A 266 -5.68 13.00 -7.97
C PHE A 266 -6.11 11.66 -8.59
N GLY A 267 -5.37 11.18 -9.59
CA GLY A 267 -5.62 9.87 -10.20
C GLY A 267 -5.24 8.69 -9.28
N MET A 268 -5.74 7.49 -9.60
CA MET A 268 -5.49 6.27 -8.82
C MET A 268 -3.99 5.99 -8.55
N THR A 269 -3.10 6.32 -9.48
CA THR A 269 -1.64 6.16 -9.34
C THR A 269 -1.02 6.98 -8.20
N MET A 270 -1.67 8.08 -7.80
CA MET A 270 -1.23 8.93 -6.69
C MET A 270 -1.79 8.51 -5.34
N CYS A 271 -2.74 7.57 -5.31
CA CYS A 271 -3.40 7.10 -4.08
C CYS A 271 -2.39 6.57 -3.01
N PRO A 272 -1.37 5.75 -3.35
CA PRO A 272 -0.38 5.31 -2.37
C PRO A 272 0.42 6.48 -1.76
N VAL A 273 0.77 7.48 -2.58
CA VAL A 273 1.49 8.68 -2.14
C VAL A 273 0.63 9.53 -1.21
N PHE A 274 -0.64 9.72 -1.55
CA PHE A 274 -1.62 10.44 -0.74
C PHE A 274 -1.74 9.83 0.68
N PHE A 275 -1.99 8.52 0.78
CA PHE A 275 -2.08 7.85 2.08
C PHE A 275 -0.75 7.85 2.84
N GLN A 276 0.39 7.72 2.16
CA GLN A 276 1.71 7.84 2.81
C GLN A 276 1.92 9.21 3.46
N GLN A 277 1.47 10.31 2.84
CA GLN A 277 1.59 11.65 3.42
C GLN A 277 0.66 11.84 4.63
N ILE A 278 -0.57 11.30 4.58
CA ILE A 278 -1.48 11.34 5.73
C ILE A 278 -0.93 10.51 6.89
N LEU A 279 -0.48 9.27 6.65
CA LEU A 279 0.10 8.40 7.67
C LEU A 279 1.34 9.02 8.32
N ARG A 280 2.20 9.70 7.56
CA ARG A 280 3.33 10.47 8.11
C ARG A 280 2.89 11.58 9.05
N LEU A 281 1.83 12.30 8.71
CA LEU A 281 1.28 13.36 9.58
C LEU A 281 0.67 12.77 10.86
N LEU A 282 -0.07 11.66 10.77
CA LEU A 282 -0.63 10.98 11.93
C LEU A 282 0.45 10.41 12.85
N GLY A 283 1.53 9.86 12.29
CA GLY A 283 2.68 9.35 13.03
C GLY A 283 3.52 10.42 13.75
N GLN A 284 3.30 11.71 13.48
CA GLN A 284 3.96 12.83 14.17
C GLN A 284 3.19 13.35 15.40
N VAL A 285 2.05 12.72 15.74
CA VAL A 285 1.14 13.17 16.81
C VAL A 285 1.31 12.36 18.11
N TYR A 286 2.25 11.42 18.12
CA TYR A 286 2.61 10.56 19.25
C TYR A 286 4.08 10.74 19.64
#